data_AF-A0AAE9D298-F1
#
_entry.id   AF-A0AAE9D298-F1
#
_cell.length_a   1.000
_cell.length_b   1.000
_cell.length_c   1.000
_cell.angle_alpha   90.00
_cell.angle_beta   90.00
_cell.angle_gamma   90.00
#
_symmetry.space_group_name_H-M   'P 1'
#
loop_
_entity.id
_entity.type
_entity.pdbx_description
1 polymer ?
#
loop_
_entity_poly.entity_id
_entity_poly.type
_entity_poly.pdbx_seq_one_letter_code
_entity_poly.pdbx_strand_id
1 'polypeptide(L)'
;MIQTEIYNNGPVEVAYQVYDDFYHYKSGVYYHVYGDKPSGHAVKIIGWGTENKVDYWLVANSWSTTFGENGFFKIRRGTNECEIEENVVAGLPKSSGNIIGGFIAFLALIFYYMF
;
A
#
# COMPACT_ATOMS: atom_id res chain seq x y z
N MET A 1 -6.96 -2.31 -12.24
CA MET A 1 -5.62 -2.77 -12.66
C MET A 1 -4.69 -2.95 -11.46
N ILE A 2 -4.54 -1.95 -10.58
CA ILE A 2 -3.71 -2.05 -9.36
C ILE A 2 -4.11 -3.22 -8.44
N GLN A 3 -5.40 -3.38 -8.11
CA GLN A 3 -5.86 -4.49 -7.25
C GLN A 3 -5.53 -5.86 -7.85
N THR A 4 -5.70 -6.01 -9.16
CA THR A 4 -5.40 -7.25 -9.88
C THR A 4 -3.91 -7.56 -9.85
N GLU A 5 -3.05 -6.55 -10.02
CA GLU A 5 -1.60 -6.72 -9.92
C GLU A 5 -1.20 -7.16 -8.51
N ILE A 6 -1.70 -6.48 -7.49
CA ILE A 6 -1.39 -6.83 -6.10
C ILE A 6 -1.89 -8.23 -5.75
N TYR A 7 -3.09 -8.60 -6.20
CA TYR A 7 -3.66 -9.93 -5.98
C TYR A 7 -2.80 -11.04 -6.58
N ASN A 8 -2.31 -10.85 -7.81
CA ASN A 8 -1.59 -11.91 -8.54
C ASN A 8 -0.09 -11.93 -8.24
N ASN A 9 0.53 -10.76 -8.08
CA ASN A 9 1.99 -10.59 -8.13
C ASN A 9 2.57 -9.93 -6.87
N GLY A 10 1.72 -9.44 -5.95
CA GLY A 10 2.15 -8.82 -4.70
C GLY A 10 2.33 -7.30 -4.77
N PRO A 11 2.95 -6.69 -3.75
CA PRO A 11 2.99 -5.24 -3.59
C PRO A 11 3.52 -4.47 -4.81
N VAL A 12 2.99 -3.28 -5.01
CA VAL A 12 3.42 -2.35 -6.07
C VAL A 12 4.04 -1.10 -5.47
N GLU A 13 5.00 -0.51 -6.16
CA GLU A 13 5.58 0.78 -5.82
C GLU A 13 4.75 1.90 -6.44
N VAL A 14 4.51 2.96 -5.68
CA VAL A 14 3.77 4.15 -6.12
C VAL A 14 4.46 5.41 -5.62
N ALA A 15 4.29 6.50 -6.37
CA ALA A 15 4.53 7.84 -5.88
C ALA A 15 3.20 8.55 -5.60
N TYR A 16 3.17 9.41 -4.59
CA TYR A 16 2.03 10.27 -4.29
C TYR A 16 2.51 11.62 -3.74
N GLN A 17 1.58 12.57 -3.71
CA GLN A 17 1.80 13.89 -3.14
C GLN A 17 1.58 13.89 -1.62
N VAL A 18 2.61 14.29 -0.89
CA VAL A 18 2.58 14.47 0.57
C VAL A 18 2.33 15.93 0.88
N TYR A 19 1.21 16.21 1.54
CA TYR A 19 0.86 17.53 2.07
C TYR A 19 1.17 17.63 3.57
N ASP A 20 1.13 18.86 4.11
CA ASP A 20 1.46 19.15 5.51
C ASP A 20 0.63 18.33 6.51
N ASP A 21 -0.64 18.09 6.21
CA ASP A 21 -1.54 17.32 7.04
C ASP A 21 -1.15 15.83 7.17
N PHE A 22 -0.52 15.25 6.14
CA PHE A 22 -0.13 13.85 6.14
C PHE A 22 0.93 13.53 7.21
N TYR A 23 1.82 14.48 7.52
CA TYR A 23 2.82 14.30 8.59
C TYR A 23 2.17 14.08 9.97
N HIS A 24 0.92 14.48 10.13
CA HIS A 24 0.15 14.32 11.36
C HIS A 24 -0.73 13.07 11.39
N TYR A 25 -0.73 12.25 10.32
CA TYR A 25 -1.51 11.01 10.27
C TYR A 25 -1.25 10.10 11.47
N LYS A 26 -2.33 9.56 12.04
CA LYS A 26 -2.30 8.60 13.16
C LYS A 26 -3.07 7.31 12.84
N SER A 27 -4.26 7.42 12.27
CA SER A 27 -5.11 6.28 11.94
C SER A 27 -6.26 6.70 11.01
N GLY A 28 -6.97 5.69 10.49
CA GLY A 28 -8.16 5.87 9.65
C GLY A 28 -7.82 6.05 8.18
N VAL A 29 -8.81 6.30 7.32
CA VAL A 29 -8.56 6.51 5.89
C VAL A 29 -8.19 7.97 5.64
N TYR A 30 -6.91 8.22 5.33
CA TYR A 30 -6.40 9.54 4.97
C TYR A 30 -7.05 10.06 3.69
N TYR A 31 -7.39 11.34 3.72
CA TYR A 31 -7.67 12.20 2.58
C TYR A 31 -7.15 13.60 2.94
N HIS A 32 -6.70 14.33 1.93
CA HIS A 32 -6.11 15.64 2.13
C HIS A 32 -7.19 16.68 2.51
N VAL A 33 -6.85 17.53 3.49
CA VAL A 33 -7.70 18.59 4.04
C VAL A 33 -6.98 19.94 4.04
N TYR A 34 -5.68 19.99 4.33
CA TYR A 34 -4.93 21.25 4.39
C TYR A 34 -3.44 21.12 4.06
N GLY A 35 -2.85 22.24 3.63
CA GLY A 35 -1.45 22.36 3.20
C GLY A 35 -1.37 22.52 1.69
N ASP A 36 -0.68 23.56 1.20
CA ASP A 36 -0.77 23.96 -0.22
C ASP A 36 0.44 23.53 -1.06
N LYS A 37 1.50 23.01 -0.42
CA LYS A 37 2.79 22.74 -1.05
C LYS A 37 3.15 21.26 -0.93
N PRO A 38 2.68 20.41 -1.86
CA PRO A 38 2.99 19.00 -1.81
C PRO A 38 4.46 18.74 -2.12
N SER A 39 4.97 17.62 -1.59
CA SER A 39 6.23 17.00 -2.01
C SER A 39 5.96 15.58 -2.54
N GLY A 40 6.82 15.06 -3.42
CA GLY A 40 6.70 13.69 -3.88
C GLY A 40 7.28 12.70 -2.87
N HIS A 41 6.59 11.58 -2.63
CA HIS A 41 7.10 10.48 -1.80
C HIS A 41 6.74 9.12 -2.41
N ALA A 42 7.67 8.16 -2.32
CA ALA A 42 7.51 6.81 -2.85
C ALA A 42 7.27 5.79 -1.74
N VAL A 43 6.26 4.94 -1.93
CA VAL A 43 5.76 3.97 -0.95
C VAL A 43 5.27 2.69 -1.63
N LYS A 44 4.91 1.68 -0.84
CA LYS A 44 4.38 0.41 -1.37
C LYS A 44 2.92 0.23 -1.01
N ILE A 45 2.06 0.06 -2.01
CA ILE A 45 0.70 -0.44 -1.77
C ILE A 45 0.77 -1.96 -1.61
N ILE A 46 0.30 -2.45 -0.47
CA ILE A 46 0.37 -3.88 -0.09
C ILE A 46 -1.01 -4.55 -0.04
N GLY A 47 -2.09 -3.76 -0.16
CA GLY A 47 -3.46 -4.28 -0.09
C GLY A 47 -4.48 -3.16 -0.21
N TRP A 48 -5.75 -3.53 -0.05
CA TRP A 48 -6.89 -2.60 -0.07
C TRP A 48 -8.01 -3.11 0.83
N GLY A 49 -8.97 -2.24 1.13
CA GLY A 49 -10.17 -2.63 1.86
C GLY A 49 -11.23 -1.54 1.80
N THR A 50 -12.18 -1.67 2.72
CA THR A 50 -13.22 -0.68 3.00
C THR A 50 -13.34 -0.52 4.51
N GLU A 51 -13.24 0.70 5.01
CA GLU A 51 -13.43 1.04 6.41
C GLU A 51 -14.51 2.13 6.48
N ASN A 52 -15.56 1.92 7.30
CA ASN A 52 -16.66 2.87 7.45
C ASN A 52 -17.27 3.35 6.12
N LYS A 53 -17.43 2.43 5.16
CA LYS A 53 -17.91 2.68 3.78
C LYS A 53 -16.96 3.53 2.91
N VAL A 54 -15.72 3.74 3.34
CA VAL A 54 -14.67 4.42 2.58
C VAL A 54 -13.66 3.37 2.11
N ASP A 55 -13.51 3.28 0.79
CA ASP A 55 -12.53 2.42 0.14
C ASP A 55 -11.11 2.99 0.32
N TYR A 56 -10.16 2.11 0.63
CA TYR A 56 -8.76 2.52 0.88
C TYR A 56 -7.73 1.60 0.24
N TRP A 57 -6.54 2.16 0.01
CA TRP A 57 -5.28 1.45 -0.18
C TRP A 57 -4.58 1.30 1.16
N LEU A 58 -4.09 0.09 1.46
CA LEU A 58 -3.19 -0.16 2.60
C LEU A 58 -1.76 0.01 2.13
N VAL A 59 -1.04 0.93 2.77
CA VAL A 59 0.27 1.37 2.30
C VAL A 59 1.32 1.21 3.39
N ALA A 60 2.44 0.58 3.03
CA ALA A 60 3.61 0.49 3.89
C ALA A 60 4.49 1.73 3.69
N ASN A 61 4.65 2.54 4.73
CA ASN A 61 5.52 3.72 4.70
C ASN A 61 6.97 3.35 5.06
N SER A 62 7.87 4.32 4.93
CA SER A 62 9.32 4.20 5.19
C SER A 62 9.81 5.14 6.31
N TRP A 63 8.91 5.69 7.13
CA TRP A 63 9.22 6.67 8.19
C TRP A 63 9.13 6.09 9.61
N SER A 64 9.80 4.96 9.85
CA SER A 64 9.73 4.22 11.13
C SER A 64 8.36 3.59 11.42
N THR A 65 8.34 2.61 12.32
CA THR A 65 7.11 1.97 12.81
C THR A 65 6.30 2.85 13.75
N THR A 66 6.85 3.98 14.21
CA THR A 66 6.14 4.93 15.08
C THR A 66 5.20 5.87 14.31
N PHE A 67 5.25 5.86 12.97
CA PHE A 67 4.35 6.64 12.13
C PHE A 67 3.02 5.90 11.94
N GLY A 68 1.90 6.65 11.99
CA GLY A 68 0.58 6.10 11.68
C GLY A 68 0.22 4.84 12.46
N GLU A 69 -0.27 3.84 11.74
CA GLU A 69 -0.67 2.54 12.28
C GLU A 69 0.49 1.55 12.17
N ASN A 70 1.48 1.67 13.07
CA ASN A 70 2.69 0.81 13.11
C ASN A 70 3.57 0.87 11.85
N GLY A 71 3.72 2.06 11.25
CA GLY A 71 4.47 2.30 10.01
C GLY A 71 3.61 2.17 8.75
N PHE A 72 2.32 1.90 8.90
CA PHE A 72 1.36 1.83 7.81
C PHE A 72 0.41 3.02 7.83
N PHE A 73 -0.21 3.28 6.68
CA PHE A 73 -1.34 4.18 6.57
C PHE A 73 -2.36 3.64 5.58
N LYS A 74 -3.59 4.13 5.71
CA LYS A 74 -4.65 3.93 4.73
C LYS A 74 -4.89 5.26 4.02
N ILE A 75 -5.03 5.22 2.70
CA ILE A 75 -5.36 6.40 1.88
C ILE A 75 -6.53 6.08 0.97
N ARG A 76 -7.39 7.07 0.73
CA ARG A 76 -8.61 6.90 -0.05
C ARG A 76 -8.32 6.33 -1.44
N ARG A 77 -9.05 5.27 -1.80
CA ARG A 77 -8.94 4.57 -3.09
C ARG A 77 -10.10 4.94 -4.01
N GLY A 78 -9.82 4.99 -5.31
CA GLY A 78 -10.82 5.21 -6.36
C GLY A 78 -11.10 6.68 -6.67
N THR A 79 -10.39 7.59 -6.02
CA THR A 79 -10.43 9.04 -6.27
C THR A 79 -9.09 9.59 -6.74
N ASN A 80 -8.08 8.71 -6.93
CA ASN A 80 -6.70 9.12 -7.17
C ASN A 80 -6.20 10.15 -6.13
N GLU A 81 -6.52 9.88 -4.85
CA GLU A 81 -6.18 10.77 -3.73
C GLU A 81 -4.68 11.04 -3.71
N CYS A 82 -4.29 12.32 -3.72
CA CYS A 82 -2.90 12.74 -3.79
C CYS A 82 -2.12 12.11 -4.97
N GLU A 83 -2.78 11.83 -6.09
CA GLU A 83 -2.19 11.24 -7.31
C GLU A 83 -1.59 9.83 -7.12
N ILE A 84 -1.95 9.13 -6.03
CA ILE A 84 -1.37 7.81 -5.70
C ILE A 84 -1.64 6.71 -6.75
N GLU A 85 -2.63 6.89 -7.62
CA GLU A 85 -3.03 5.92 -8.63
C GLU A 85 -2.44 6.23 -10.03
N GLU A 86 -1.71 7.35 -10.21
CA GLU A 86 -1.12 7.77 -11.49
C GLU A 86 0.12 6.96 -11.89
N ASN A 87 1.11 6.90 -10.99
CA ASN A 87 2.44 6.38 -11.29
C ASN A 87 2.71 5.08 -10.51
N VAL A 88 2.03 4.00 -10.91
CA VAL A 88 2.16 2.68 -10.29
C VAL A 88 3.12 1.81 -11.08
N VAL A 89 4.15 1.29 -10.40
CA VAL A 89 5.20 0.46 -10.98
C VAL A 89 5.29 -0.88 -10.26
N ALA A 90 5.41 -1.95 -11.03
CA ALA A 90 5.63 -3.31 -10.55
C ALA A 90 6.65 -4.02 -11.46
N GLY A 91 7.26 -5.07 -10.93
CA GLY A 91 8.19 -5.90 -11.69
C GLY A 91 8.21 -7.32 -11.16
N LEU A 92 8.27 -8.29 -12.07
CA LEU A 92 8.43 -9.69 -11.71
C LEU A 92 9.91 -10.01 -11.54
N PRO A 93 10.35 -10.56 -10.38
CA PRO A 93 11.73 -10.97 -10.21
C PRO A 93 12.06 -12.11 -11.17
N LYS A 94 13.28 -12.10 -11.71
CA LYS A 94 13.78 -13.26 -12.45
C LYS A 94 13.81 -14.46 -11.50
N SER A 95 13.03 -15.48 -11.78
CA SER A 95 13.17 -16.77 -11.12
C SER A 95 14.58 -17.29 -11.41
N SER A 96 15.44 -17.40 -10.39
CA SER A 96 16.52 -18.38 -10.43
C SER A 96 15.85 -19.77 -10.50
N GLY A 97 16.38 -20.67 -11.32
CA GLY A 97 15.73 -21.95 -11.61
C GLY A 97 15.32 -22.71 -10.35
N ASN A 98 14.11 -23.27 -10.39
CA ASN A 98 13.43 -24.13 -9.39
C ASN A 98 12.83 -23.44 -8.15
N ILE A 99 11.66 -22.80 -8.31
CA ILE A 99 10.80 -22.35 -7.19
C ILE A 99 9.57 -23.26 -7.02
N ILE A 100 9.75 -24.58 -7.05
CA ILE A 100 8.66 -25.50 -6.69
C ILE A 100 8.40 -25.47 -5.16
N GLY A 101 9.35 -24.98 -4.36
CA GLY A 101 9.25 -24.99 -2.89
C GLY A 101 8.69 -23.74 -2.21
N GLY A 102 8.77 -22.55 -2.82
CA GLY A 102 8.48 -21.27 -2.15
C GLY A 102 6.98 -20.94 -2.05
N PHE A 103 6.22 -21.19 -3.11
CA PHE A 103 4.79 -20.88 -3.15
C PHE A 103 3.95 -21.77 -2.22
N ILE A 104 4.36 -23.02 -2.02
CA ILE A 104 3.65 -23.96 -1.13
C ILE A 104 3.83 -23.54 0.34
N ALA A 105 5.00 -23.02 0.73
CA ALA A 105 5.25 -22.56 2.09
C ALA A 105 4.43 -21.31 2.45
N PHE A 106 4.24 -20.39 1.50
CA PHE A 106 3.47 -19.16 1.73
C PHE A 106 1.97 -19.45 1.86
N LEU A 107 1.43 -20.36 1.04
CA LEU A 107 0.05 -20.84 1.19
C LEU A 107 -0.16 -21.60 2.50
N ALA A 108 0.80 -22.43 2.93
CA ALA A 108 0.70 -23.16 4.19
C ALA A 108 0.67 -22.23 5.41
N LEU A 109 1.41 -21.12 5.40
CA LEU A 109 1.34 -20.11 6.47
C LEU A 109 -0.03 -19.41 6.50
N ILE A 110 -0.60 -19.07 5.33
CA ILE A 110 -1.91 -18.44 5.25
C ILE A 110 -3.00 -19.37 5.82
N PHE A 111 -2.95 -20.67 5.54
CA PHE A 111 -3.90 -21.63 6.13
C PHE A 111 -3.66 -21.89 7.62
N TYR A 112 -2.42 -21.82 8.13
CA TYR A 112 -2.12 -22.02 9.55
C TYR A 112 -2.62 -20.88 10.45
N TYR A 113 -2.78 -19.66 9.92
CA TYR A 113 -3.30 -18.51 10.68
C TYR A 113 -4.80 -18.24 10.44
N MET A 114 -5.49 -19.09 9.69
CA MET A 114 -6.92 -18.94 9.40
C MET A 114 -7.82 -20.04 10.01
N PHE A 115 -7.29 -20.89 10.90
CA PHE A 115 -8.07 -21.80 11.76
C PHE A 115 -7.48 -21.88 13.16
#